data_AF-A0AA39UMZ5-F1
#
_entry.id   AF-A0AA39UMZ5-F1
#
_cell.length_a   1.000
_cell.length_b   1.000
_cell.length_c   1.000
_cell.angle_alpha   90.00
_cell.angle_beta   90.00
_cell.angle_gamma   90.00
#
_symmetry.space_group_name_H-M   'P 1'
#
loop_
_entity.id
_entity.type
_entity.pdbx_description
1 polymer ?
#
loop_
_entity_poly.entity_id
_entity_poly.type
_entity_poly.pdbx_seq_one_letter_code
_entity_poly.pdbx_strand_id
1 'polypeptide(L)'
;MRWLVQVLVLPAVGLVSAAQIPFHLKAGLQKEAELPLLVDEFATKWDFNMKPSVNSTSHLVFDTVSAFLQHWPNTRYRNGHNLIPGIVPVGTLLYHGRSDSNLPTVPQWTATDPEHAHPFCRGSLETGCWQLTLISTRTLNVLYFDGSSAAKMQGGPMDTQDIVAWRKLIPEWTFNERKRLADLCVWGRKFGLDGFVRMEMDFEIMLCDFTAGVDVVSFLNLESNGRGPGGGPPPGGPPRQDPRDDLPLPPRSTDPSASTNAFSEVIHSGSWHNRYPGETRIQLDLARMVSFYDTSLVPSLVPFRFNQERWFHHLEGVSDEDISAVMIRLEQAVQTAHGGGSGIDWTTLVHVVVDRFADRLEMVQYLLNSTESPDSDDLRAAKRVQTQLKVMVQPYQLHSVTPPLVSSDDYSWASPIFKLCATTHTSHMGKNQLTRSEHLILESIDETNREICRVVTRMWAQGVLAGLDDAASPTKLEDSPPPDLLPQWKTQISDLMAWLDWSVWVKCKPDCGFEEYCYLPTWPFFRRPGGNFPGRGPNPPGGPTQPPIHSLEDTNDWEKPQPRCIRKIEPFDDM
;
A
#
# COMPACT_ATOMS: atom_id res chain seq x y z
N MET A 1 50.24 52.98 -22.23
CA MET A 1 50.20 52.23 -23.52
C MET A 1 49.48 50.92 -23.27
N ARG A 2 48.30 50.76 -23.89
CA ARG A 2 47.49 49.53 -23.85
C ARG A 2 48.06 48.55 -24.87
N TRP A 3 48.25 47.29 -24.48
CA TRP A 3 48.39 46.19 -25.42
C TRP A 3 47.35 45.13 -25.08
N LEU A 4 46.35 45.03 -25.95
CA LEU A 4 45.41 43.92 -26.03
C LEU A 4 46.16 42.69 -26.55
N VAL A 5 46.04 41.57 -25.87
CA VAL A 5 46.40 40.25 -26.43
C VAL A 5 45.10 39.51 -26.67
N GLN A 6 44.77 39.34 -27.95
CA GLN A 6 43.70 38.45 -28.42
C GLN A 6 44.15 37.00 -28.23
N VAL A 7 43.34 36.20 -27.55
CA VAL A 7 43.49 34.74 -27.48
C VAL A 7 42.73 34.15 -28.67
N LEU A 8 43.47 33.58 -29.61
CA LEU A 8 42.95 32.74 -30.70
C LEU A 8 42.42 31.42 -30.11
N VAL A 9 41.14 31.16 -30.29
CA VAL A 9 40.52 29.85 -30.05
C VAL A 9 40.56 29.07 -31.36
N LEU A 10 41.42 28.05 -31.43
CA LEU A 10 41.41 27.02 -32.47
C LEU A 10 40.41 25.93 -32.09
N PRO A 11 39.45 25.54 -32.96
CA PRO A 11 38.62 24.38 -32.71
C PRO A 11 39.40 23.12 -33.11
N ALA A 12 39.70 22.27 -32.13
CA ALA A 12 40.17 20.91 -32.39
C ALA A 12 39.02 20.08 -32.95
N VAL A 13 39.02 19.85 -34.27
CA VAL A 13 38.15 18.87 -34.91
C VAL A 13 38.71 17.49 -34.61
N GLY A 14 38.19 16.84 -33.57
CA GLY A 14 38.39 15.42 -33.31
C GLY A 14 37.48 14.61 -34.22
N LEU A 15 38.06 13.94 -35.23
CA LEU A 15 37.41 12.86 -35.96
C LEU A 15 37.10 11.71 -34.99
N VAL A 16 35.83 11.56 -34.61
CA VAL A 16 35.34 10.34 -33.95
C VAL A 16 35.05 9.34 -35.07
N SER A 17 35.98 8.41 -35.30
CA SER A 17 35.66 7.18 -36.03
C SER A 17 34.66 6.37 -35.20
N ALA A 18 33.39 6.41 -35.61
CA ALA A 18 32.41 5.45 -35.14
C ALA A 18 32.80 4.07 -35.67
N ALA A 19 33.47 3.26 -34.84
CA ALA A 19 33.63 1.84 -35.11
C ALA A 19 32.26 1.17 -34.91
N GLN A 20 31.51 0.98 -36.01
CA GLN A 20 30.39 0.07 -36.02
C GLN A 20 30.93 -1.34 -35.85
N ILE A 21 30.73 -1.92 -34.66
CA ILE A 21 30.98 -3.35 -34.43
C ILE A 21 29.81 -4.10 -35.08
N PRO A 22 30.03 -4.92 -36.13
CA PRO A 22 28.95 -5.69 -36.72
C PRO A 22 28.50 -6.77 -35.74
N PHE A 23 27.18 -6.82 -35.47
CA PHE A 23 26.56 -7.95 -34.78
C PHE A 23 26.71 -9.21 -35.66
N HIS A 24 27.68 -10.06 -35.34
CA HIS A 24 27.75 -11.40 -35.90
C HIS A 24 26.65 -12.27 -35.27
N LEU A 25 25.52 -12.41 -35.96
CA LEU A 25 24.59 -13.50 -35.75
C LEU A 25 25.30 -14.80 -36.14
N LYS A 26 25.65 -15.64 -35.15
CA LYS A 26 26.03 -17.03 -35.43
C LYS A 26 24.76 -17.82 -35.76
N ALA A 27 24.50 -18.03 -37.04
CA ALA A 27 23.59 -19.06 -37.51
C ALA A 27 24.23 -20.44 -37.25
N GLY A 28 23.83 -21.09 -36.16
CA GLY A 28 24.06 -22.51 -35.93
C GLY A 28 22.79 -23.29 -36.25
N LEU A 29 22.72 -23.88 -37.43
CA LEU A 29 21.73 -24.93 -37.72
C LEU A 29 22.10 -26.16 -36.89
N GLN A 30 21.30 -26.47 -35.87
CA GLN A 30 21.26 -27.80 -35.28
C GLN A 30 19.85 -28.35 -35.43
N LYS A 31 19.78 -29.45 -36.18
CA LYS A 31 18.59 -30.22 -36.51
C LYS A 31 18.19 -30.99 -35.25
N GLU A 32 17.27 -30.44 -34.46
CA GLU A 32 16.67 -31.18 -33.35
C GLU A 32 15.62 -32.16 -33.90
N ALA A 33 15.78 -33.41 -33.51
CA ALA A 33 14.83 -34.48 -33.77
C ALA A 33 13.52 -34.18 -33.03
N GLU A 34 12.41 -34.45 -33.72
CA GLU A 34 11.04 -34.34 -33.21
C GLU A 34 10.87 -35.15 -31.92
N LEU A 35 10.86 -34.44 -30.79
CA LEU A 35 10.19 -34.86 -29.57
C LEU A 35 8.80 -34.21 -29.59
N PRO A 36 7.69 -34.91 -29.31
CA PRO A 36 6.35 -34.32 -29.38
C PRO A 36 6.26 -33.13 -28.42
N LEU A 37 6.12 -31.94 -29.00
CA LEU A 37 6.04 -30.67 -28.27
C LEU A 37 4.77 -30.59 -27.41
N LEU A 38 4.99 -29.97 -26.25
CA LEU A 38 4.06 -29.44 -25.26
C LEU A 38 3.18 -28.31 -25.86
N VAL A 39 2.34 -28.62 -26.86
CA VAL A 39 1.54 -27.63 -27.61
C VAL A 39 0.33 -27.10 -26.81
N ASP A 40 -0.04 -27.73 -25.68
CA ASP A 40 -1.35 -27.49 -25.04
C ASP A 40 -1.36 -26.43 -23.90
N GLU A 41 -0.24 -26.16 -23.23
CA GLU A 41 -0.18 -25.15 -22.15
C GLU A 41 0.21 -23.73 -22.63
N PHE A 42 0.94 -23.62 -23.75
CA PHE A 42 1.43 -22.32 -24.23
C PHE A 42 0.42 -21.55 -25.08
N ALA A 43 -0.52 -22.24 -25.75
CA ALA A 43 -1.57 -21.61 -26.57
C ALA A 43 -2.74 -21.08 -25.71
N THR A 44 -3.04 -21.73 -24.59
CA THR A 44 -4.18 -21.41 -23.71
C THR A 44 -3.91 -20.18 -22.81
N LYS A 45 -2.66 -19.90 -22.45
CA LYS A 45 -2.31 -18.74 -21.57
C LYS A 45 -2.72 -17.38 -22.14
N TRP A 46 -2.73 -17.25 -23.47
CA TRP A 46 -3.04 -16.00 -24.21
C TRP A 46 -4.45 -15.98 -24.82
N ASP A 47 -5.34 -16.83 -24.32
CA ASP A 47 -6.77 -16.80 -24.63
C ASP A 47 -7.47 -15.67 -23.87
N PHE A 48 -8.23 -14.84 -24.59
CA PHE A 48 -9.02 -13.74 -24.04
C PHE A 48 -10.18 -14.19 -23.14
N ASN A 49 -10.58 -15.46 -23.20
CA ASN A 49 -11.65 -16.03 -22.37
C ASN A 49 -11.14 -16.59 -21.04
N MET A 50 -9.83 -16.80 -20.92
CA MET A 50 -9.19 -17.33 -19.70
C MET A 50 -8.98 -16.22 -18.66
N LYS A 51 -9.97 -16.03 -17.80
CA LYS A 51 -9.93 -15.14 -16.62
C LYS A 51 -8.96 -15.68 -15.53
N PRO A 52 -8.53 -14.85 -14.57
CA PRO A 52 -7.75 -15.29 -13.41
C PRO A 52 -8.54 -16.30 -12.58
N SER A 53 -7.83 -17.12 -11.80
CA SER A 53 -8.48 -18.04 -10.86
C SER A 53 -9.25 -17.25 -9.80
N VAL A 54 -10.44 -17.73 -9.41
CA VAL A 54 -11.22 -17.14 -8.31
C VAL A 54 -10.50 -17.18 -6.96
N ASN A 55 -9.54 -18.10 -6.81
CA ASN A 55 -8.70 -18.24 -5.61
C ASN A 55 -7.34 -17.53 -5.78
N SER A 56 -7.12 -16.82 -6.87
CA SER A 56 -5.87 -16.10 -7.10
C SER A 56 -5.70 -14.99 -6.07
N THR A 57 -4.52 -14.93 -5.44
CA THR A 57 -4.11 -13.86 -4.53
C THR A 57 -3.08 -12.93 -5.17
N SER A 58 -2.75 -13.14 -6.44
CA SER A 58 -1.71 -12.38 -7.16
C SER A 58 -1.97 -10.89 -7.18
N HIS A 59 -3.20 -10.45 -7.44
CA HIS A 59 -3.56 -9.03 -7.38
C HIS A 59 -3.43 -8.43 -5.96
N LEU A 60 -3.67 -9.24 -4.92
CA LEU A 60 -3.53 -8.84 -3.51
C LEU A 60 -2.05 -8.69 -3.13
N VAL A 61 -1.21 -9.64 -3.52
CA VAL A 61 0.25 -9.55 -3.34
C VAL A 61 0.80 -8.35 -4.11
N PHE A 62 0.38 -8.16 -5.36
CA PHE A 62 0.83 -7.03 -6.18
C PHE A 62 0.47 -5.69 -5.51
N ASP A 63 -0.78 -5.50 -5.11
CA ASP A 63 -1.24 -4.25 -4.49
C ASP A 63 -0.58 -4.03 -3.12
N THR A 64 -0.44 -5.06 -2.27
CA THR A 64 0.27 -4.93 -0.98
C THR A 64 1.75 -4.56 -1.16
N VAL A 65 2.46 -5.15 -2.11
CA VAL A 65 3.84 -4.75 -2.43
C VAL A 65 3.92 -3.30 -2.88
N SER A 66 2.94 -2.83 -3.65
CA SER A 66 2.83 -1.42 -4.06
C SER A 66 2.48 -0.46 -2.92
N ALA A 67 2.03 -0.99 -1.77
CA ALA A 67 1.46 -0.23 -0.66
C ALA A 67 2.37 -0.15 0.58
N PHE A 68 3.45 -0.93 0.63
CA PHE A 68 4.32 -0.96 1.81
C PHE A 68 4.83 0.43 2.18
N LEU A 69 4.84 0.70 3.49
CA LEU A 69 5.25 1.98 4.09
C LEU A 69 4.45 3.20 3.60
N GLN A 70 3.28 3.03 2.97
CA GLN A 70 2.36 4.14 2.67
C GLN A 70 1.19 4.17 3.66
N HIS A 71 0.79 5.35 4.09
CA HIS A 71 -0.29 5.53 5.05
C HIS A 71 -1.67 5.17 4.46
N TRP A 72 -2.04 5.77 3.32
CA TRP A 72 -3.36 5.63 2.72
C TRP A 72 -3.82 4.19 2.39
N PRO A 73 -3.02 3.36 1.68
CA PRO A 73 -3.44 2.00 1.37
C PRO A 73 -3.48 1.10 2.61
N ASN A 74 -2.62 1.35 3.61
CA ASN A 74 -2.65 0.63 4.88
C ASN A 74 -3.86 1.04 5.73
N THR A 75 -4.30 2.31 5.69
CA THR A 75 -5.56 2.76 6.33
C THR A 75 -6.78 2.13 5.67
N ARG A 76 -6.73 1.95 4.33
CA ARG A 76 -7.74 1.21 3.58
C ARG A 76 -7.69 -0.27 4.00
N TYR A 77 -6.68 -1.03 3.60
CA TYR A 77 -6.57 -2.43 4.01
C TYR A 77 -5.80 -2.56 5.32
N ARG A 78 -6.52 -2.31 6.43
CA ARG A 78 -5.96 -2.27 7.79
C ARG A 78 -5.32 -3.57 8.24
N ASN A 79 -5.83 -4.70 7.75
CA ASN A 79 -5.35 -6.02 8.12
C ASN A 79 -4.12 -6.39 7.29
N GLY A 80 -2.95 -6.27 7.91
CA GLY A 80 -1.69 -6.69 7.33
C GLY A 80 -1.63 -8.20 7.11
N HIS A 81 -1.04 -8.61 5.99
CA HIS A 81 -0.83 -10.01 5.61
C HIS A 81 0.63 -10.31 5.28
N ASN A 82 1.55 -9.38 5.54
CA ASN A 82 2.93 -9.50 5.14
C ASN A 82 3.87 -9.17 6.32
N LEU A 83 4.95 -9.94 6.38
CA LEU A 83 6.04 -9.79 7.34
C LEU A 83 7.32 -9.55 6.56
N ILE A 84 7.92 -8.37 6.72
CA ILE A 84 9.05 -7.97 5.88
C ILE A 84 10.22 -7.52 6.76
N PRO A 85 11.34 -8.27 6.76
CA PRO A 85 12.57 -7.78 7.36
C PRO A 85 13.03 -6.50 6.65
N GLY A 86 13.53 -5.54 7.40
CA GLY A 86 14.02 -4.27 6.87
C GLY A 86 15.10 -3.68 7.75
N ILE A 87 15.53 -2.48 7.38
CA ILE A 87 16.53 -1.72 8.12
C ILE A 87 16.11 -0.26 8.31
N VAL A 88 16.60 0.33 9.39
CA VAL A 88 16.65 1.79 9.56
C VAL A 88 18.12 2.20 9.35
N PRO A 89 18.43 3.06 8.36
CA PRO A 89 19.80 3.50 8.10
C PRO A 89 20.42 4.25 9.28
N VAL A 90 21.75 4.39 9.28
CA VAL A 90 22.49 5.24 10.22
C VAL A 90 22.13 6.72 10.00
N GLY A 91 22.05 7.50 11.07
CA GLY A 91 21.73 8.92 11.03
C GLY A 91 20.23 9.25 10.97
N THR A 92 19.36 8.26 11.09
CA THR A 92 17.91 8.44 11.15
C THR A 92 17.51 8.95 12.54
N LEU A 93 16.73 10.04 12.58
CA LEU A 93 16.14 10.55 13.82
C LEU A 93 14.87 9.78 14.18
N LEU A 94 14.71 9.47 15.47
CA LEU A 94 13.53 8.83 16.04
C LEU A 94 13.05 9.65 17.25
N TYR A 95 11.74 9.76 17.41
CA TYR A 95 11.13 10.64 18.43
C TYR A 95 10.30 9.84 19.43
N HIS A 96 10.35 10.22 20.70
CA HIS A 96 9.60 9.52 21.76
C HIS A 96 9.03 10.52 22.77
N GLY A 97 7.71 10.59 22.84
CA GLY A 97 6.98 11.40 23.82
C GLY A 97 6.92 10.72 25.19
N ARG A 98 7.19 11.49 26.25
CA ARG A 98 7.20 11.02 27.65
C ARG A 98 6.64 12.05 28.63
N SER A 99 6.37 11.58 29.83
CA SER A 99 6.02 12.39 31.01
C SER A 99 7.22 12.72 31.91
N ASP A 100 8.41 12.20 31.62
CA ASP A 100 9.63 12.39 32.43
C ASP A 100 10.88 12.53 31.55
N SER A 101 11.97 13.00 32.17
CA SER A 101 13.27 13.22 31.51
C SER A 101 14.19 12.00 31.51
N ASN A 102 13.65 10.79 31.68
CA ASN A 102 14.46 9.57 31.80
C ASN A 102 14.49 8.79 30.49
N LEU A 103 15.65 8.22 30.17
CA LEU A 103 15.78 7.28 29.06
C LEU A 103 14.98 6.00 29.39
N PRO A 104 14.17 5.45 28.45
CA PRO A 104 13.47 4.20 28.68
C PRO A 104 14.41 3.04 29.00
N THR A 105 14.10 2.27 30.04
CA THR A 105 14.84 1.07 30.44
C THR A 105 14.17 -0.23 29.98
N VAL A 106 13.05 -0.11 29.27
CA VAL A 106 12.24 -1.20 28.74
C VAL A 106 11.86 -0.88 27.30
N PRO A 107 11.49 -1.88 26.48
CA PRO A 107 11.00 -1.64 25.13
C PRO A 107 9.84 -0.62 25.10
N GLN A 108 9.90 0.34 24.17
CA GLN A 108 8.90 1.40 23.98
C GLN A 108 8.80 1.84 22.51
N TRP A 109 7.81 2.67 22.21
CA TRP A 109 7.51 3.18 20.88
C TRP A 109 8.30 4.46 20.58
N THR A 110 8.86 4.51 19.38
CA THR A 110 9.41 5.72 18.78
C THR A 110 8.67 6.00 17.49
N ALA A 111 8.50 7.26 17.12
CA ALA A 111 7.92 7.66 15.86
C ALA A 111 9.02 8.14 14.89
N THR A 112 8.74 8.05 13.60
CA THR A 112 9.57 8.64 12.56
C THR A 112 9.46 10.17 12.55
N ASP A 113 8.30 10.70 12.94
CA ASP A 113 7.98 12.12 12.93
C ASP A 113 7.68 12.64 14.34
N PRO A 114 8.16 13.85 14.70
CA PRO A 114 7.94 14.41 16.02
C PRO A 114 6.46 14.66 16.31
N GLU A 115 5.67 14.99 15.29
CA GLU A 115 4.23 15.21 15.39
C GLU A 115 3.52 13.95 15.91
N HIS A 116 3.89 12.75 15.44
CA HIS A 116 3.33 11.49 15.95
C HIS A 116 3.77 11.18 17.37
N ALA A 117 5.01 11.51 17.75
CA ALA A 117 5.46 11.34 19.14
C ALA A 117 4.80 12.32 20.12
N HIS A 118 4.42 13.52 19.66
CA HIS A 118 3.98 14.62 20.51
C HIS A 118 2.73 14.32 21.35
N PRO A 119 1.62 13.74 20.84
CA PRO A 119 0.49 13.34 21.68
C PRO A 119 0.86 12.43 22.84
N PHE A 120 1.94 11.67 22.73
CA PHE A 120 2.40 10.75 23.78
C PHE A 120 3.31 11.42 24.82
N CYS A 121 3.72 12.69 24.63
CA CYS A 121 4.36 13.50 25.65
C CYS A 121 3.31 13.94 26.70
N ARG A 122 3.00 13.04 27.64
CA ARG A 122 1.95 13.23 28.65
C ARG A 122 2.40 14.19 29.76
N GLY A 123 2.17 15.49 29.57
CA GLY A 123 2.54 16.58 30.48
C GLY A 123 1.38 17.44 30.97
N SER A 124 1.71 18.51 31.70
CA SER A 124 0.75 19.54 32.13
C SER A 124 1.25 20.94 31.74
N LEU A 125 0.37 21.95 31.75
CA LEU A 125 0.75 23.34 31.49
C LEU A 125 1.87 23.84 32.43
N GLU A 126 1.92 23.35 33.67
CA GLU A 126 2.89 23.79 34.67
C GLU A 126 4.24 23.08 34.53
N THR A 127 4.23 21.81 34.12
CA THR A 127 5.44 20.96 34.08
C THR A 127 6.04 20.82 32.68
N GLY A 128 5.28 21.19 31.64
CA GLY A 128 5.54 20.80 30.26
C GLY A 128 5.39 19.29 30.05
N CYS A 129 5.79 18.84 28.86
CA CYS A 129 5.93 17.43 28.50
C CYS A 129 7.33 17.18 27.92
N TRP A 130 7.79 15.93 27.92
CA TRP A 130 9.14 15.65 27.42
C TRP A 130 9.13 14.94 26.06
N GLN A 131 10.01 15.37 25.17
CA GLN A 131 10.28 14.71 23.90
C GLN A 131 11.75 14.32 23.81
N LEU A 132 11.98 13.02 23.76
CA LEU A 132 13.29 12.42 23.51
C LEU A 132 13.50 12.31 22.00
N THR A 133 14.63 12.82 21.52
CA THR A 133 15.11 12.59 20.14
C THR A 133 16.33 11.70 20.19
N LEU A 134 16.28 10.62 19.42
CA LEU A 134 17.34 9.66 19.23
C LEU A 134 17.88 9.76 17.81
N ILE A 135 19.13 9.34 17.62
CA ILE A 135 19.72 9.14 16.30
C ILE A 135 20.28 7.72 16.21
N SER A 136 20.02 7.02 15.11
CA SER A 136 20.63 5.71 14.85
C SER A 136 22.14 5.87 14.62
N THR A 137 22.96 5.14 15.38
CA THR A 137 24.44 5.18 15.29
C THR A 137 25.01 4.06 14.42
N ARG A 138 24.16 3.09 14.09
CA ARG A 138 24.38 2.03 13.10
C ARG A 138 23.05 1.72 12.42
N THR A 139 23.10 0.89 11.39
CA THR A 139 21.90 0.27 10.84
C THR A 139 21.15 -0.51 11.91
N LEU A 140 19.86 -0.23 12.07
CA LEU A 140 18.97 -1.00 12.95
C LEU A 140 18.24 -2.06 12.13
N ASN A 141 18.25 -3.31 12.58
CA ASN A 141 17.48 -4.38 11.95
C ASN A 141 16.05 -4.37 12.48
N VAL A 142 15.06 -4.31 11.61
CA VAL A 142 13.66 -4.24 12.00
C VAL A 142 12.81 -5.28 11.26
N LEU A 143 11.66 -5.63 11.85
CA LEU A 143 10.61 -6.38 11.17
C LEU A 143 9.38 -5.49 10.99
N TYR A 144 8.92 -5.34 9.76
CA TYR A 144 7.73 -4.56 9.42
C TYR A 144 6.47 -5.44 9.38
N PHE A 145 5.41 -4.96 10.03
CA PHE A 145 4.05 -5.47 9.92
C PHE A 145 3.24 -4.50 9.05
N ASP A 146 2.78 -4.95 7.89
CA ASP A 146 1.98 -4.11 6.98
C ASP A 146 0.55 -3.83 7.53
N GLY A 147 -0.23 -3.05 6.78
CA GLY A 147 -1.54 -2.57 7.22
C GLY A 147 -1.45 -1.53 8.35
N SER A 148 -2.60 -1.18 8.93
CA SER A 148 -2.70 -0.37 10.15
C SER A 148 -2.43 -1.23 11.38
N SER A 149 -1.24 -1.81 11.46
CA SER A 149 -0.85 -2.79 12.49
C SER A 149 -0.71 -2.23 13.92
N ALA A 150 -1.07 -0.97 14.17
CA ALA A 150 -1.29 -0.43 15.52
C ALA A 150 -2.75 0.00 15.77
N ALA A 151 -3.66 -0.25 14.83
CA ALA A 151 -5.10 -0.04 15.02
C ALA A 151 -5.64 -1.05 16.04
N LYS A 152 -5.79 -0.60 17.30
CA LYS A 152 -6.33 -1.39 18.41
C LYS A 152 -7.83 -1.59 18.27
N MET A 153 -8.20 -2.52 17.39
CA MET A 153 -9.57 -2.96 17.15
C MET A 153 -9.60 -4.48 16.93
N GLN A 154 -10.77 -5.07 17.13
CA GLN A 154 -11.01 -6.45 16.71
C GLN A 154 -11.08 -6.52 15.18
N GLY A 155 -10.92 -7.73 14.63
CA GLY A 155 -11.10 -7.96 13.20
C GLY A 155 -9.82 -7.90 12.37
N GLY A 156 -8.66 -8.20 12.96
CA GLY A 156 -7.46 -8.53 12.18
C GLY A 156 -6.20 -7.66 12.29
N PRO A 157 -6.23 -6.37 12.68
CA PRO A 157 -5.03 -5.52 12.51
C PRO A 157 -3.81 -5.95 13.33
N MET A 158 -4.01 -6.76 14.39
CA MET A 158 -2.95 -7.26 15.27
C MET A 158 -2.52 -8.70 14.96
N ASP A 159 -3.19 -9.40 14.03
CA ASP A 159 -3.07 -10.85 13.84
C ASP A 159 -1.63 -11.30 13.54
N THR A 160 -0.93 -10.57 12.66
CA THR A 160 0.45 -10.89 12.29
C THR A 160 1.42 -10.75 13.46
N GLN A 161 1.22 -9.74 14.32
CA GLN A 161 2.04 -9.57 15.53
C GLN A 161 1.75 -10.67 16.56
N ASP A 162 0.50 -11.08 16.72
CA ASP A 162 0.11 -12.15 17.63
C ASP A 162 0.74 -13.49 17.21
N ILE A 163 0.74 -13.80 15.91
CA ILE A 163 1.43 -14.99 15.37
C ILE A 163 2.93 -14.93 15.66
N VAL A 164 3.60 -13.79 15.44
CA VAL A 164 5.04 -13.69 15.71
C VAL A 164 5.35 -13.76 17.21
N ALA A 165 4.56 -13.09 18.05
CA ALA A 165 4.78 -13.03 19.49
C ALA A 165 4.46 -14.37 20.19
N TRP A 166 3.39 -15.05 19.76
CA TRP A 166 2.77 -16.13 20.53
C TRP A 166 2.48 -17.40 19.73
N ARG A 167 2.73 -17.41 18.42
CA ARG A 167 2.41 -18.51 17.49
C ARG A 167 0.93 -18.91 17.52
N LYS A 168 0.06 -17.95 17.79
CA LYS A 168 -1.40 -18.09 17.77
C LYS A 168 -2.04 -16.71 17.77
N LEU A 169 -3.28 -16.64 17.32
CA LEU A 169 -4.10 -15.44 17.44
C LEU A 169 -4.63 -15.31 18.87
N ILE A 170 -4.57 -14.11 19.45
CA ILE A 170 -5.10 -13.82 20.79
C ILE A 170 -5.89 -12.50 20.74
N PRO A 171 -7.08 -12.47 20.10
CA PRO A 171 -7.85 -11.25 19.91
C PRO A 171 -8.25 -10.57 21.23
N GLU A 172 -8.38 -11.32 22.32
CA GLU A 172 -8.64 -10.77 23.66
C GLU A 172 -7.50 -9.87 24.17
N TRP A 173 -6.30 -9.96 23.59
CA TRP A 173 -5.11 -9.19 23.96
C TRP A 173 -4.84 -8.02 23.01
N THR A 174 -5.78 -7.60 22.16
CA THR A 174 -5.61 -6.43 21.26
C THR A 174 -4.95 -5.24 21.98
N PHE A 175 -5.44 -4.87 23.17
CA PHE A 175 -4.96 -3.73 23.95
C PHE A 175 -3.71 -4.01 24.82
N ASN A 176 -3.21 -5.25 24.85
CA ASN A 176 -2.06 -5.63 25.69
C ASN A 176 -0.71 -5.35 25.01
N GLU A 177 -0.52 -4.12 24.54
CA GLU A 177 0.61 -3.76 23.68
C GLU A 177 1.97 -3.88 24.38
N ARG A 178 2.04 -3.55 25.69
CA ARG A 178 3.29 -3.68 26.45
C ARG A 178 3.78 -5.12 26.53
N LYS A 179 2.85 -6.07 26.76
CA LYS A 179 3.20 -7.50 26.78
C LYS A 179 3.62 -7.97 25.39
N ARG A 180 2.84 -7.61 24.36
CA ARG A 180 3.15 -7.96 22.97
C ARG A 180 4.55 -7.49 22.58
N LEU A 181 4.87 -6.22 22.82
CA LEU A 181 6.19 -5.67 22.54
C LEU A 181 7.30 -6.37 23.35
N ALA A 182 7.09 -6.61 24.65
CA ALA A 182 8.09 -7.32 25.45
C ALA A 182 8.37 -8.73 24.90
N ASP A 183 7.33 -9.49 24.55
CA ASP A 183 7.46 -10.85 24.01
C ASP A 183 8.08 -10.84 22.59
N LEU A 184 7.69 -9.88 21.75
CA LEU A 184 8.29 -9.66 20.43
C LEU A 184 9.79 -9.36 20.56
N CYS A 185 10.21 -8.49 21.48
CA CYS A 185 11.63 -8.20 21.71
C CYS A 185 12.40 -9.42 22.26
N VAL A 186 11.77 -10.26 23.07
CA VAL A 186 12.38 -11.53 23.52
C VAL A 186 12.59 -12.49 22.34
N TRP A 187 11.63 -12.59 21.43
CA TRP A 187 11.76 -13.38 20.21
C TRP A 187 12.83 -12.81 19.27
N GLY A 188 12.74 -11.51 18.95
CA GLY A 188 13.59 -10.81 17.99
C GLY A 188 15.06 -10.74 18.40
N ARG A 189 15.37 -10.72 19.70
CA ARG A 189 16.75 -10.71 20.22
C ARG A 189 17.60 -11.87 19.68
N LYS A 190 17.01 -13.05 19.47
CA LYS A 190 17.71 -14.23 18.94
C LYS A 190 18.22 -14.03 17.51
N PHE A 191 17.64 -13.09 16.80
CA PHE A 191 17.91 -12.78 15.40
C PHE A 191 18.59 -11.41 15.22
N GLY A 192 18.92 -10.72 16.31
CA GLY A 192 19.52 -9.39 16.27
C GLY A 192 18.57 -8.31 15.73
N LEU A 193 17.26 -8.47 15.93
CA LEU A 193 16.29 -7.40 15.66
C LEU A 193 16.36 -6.33 16.76
N ASP A 194 16.43 -5.08 16.33
CA ASP A 194 16.44 -3.89 17.18
C ASP A 194 15.03 -3.37 17.48
N GLY A 195 14.07 -3.65 16.59
CA GLY A 195 12.69 -3.24 16.77
C GLY A 195 11.74 -3.73 15.69
N PHE A 196 10.51 -3.22 15.75
CA PHE A 196 9.42 -3.61 14.87
C PHE A 196 8.69 -2.38 14.33
N VAL A 197 8.51 -2.32 13.02
CA VAL A 197 7.82 -1.21 12.36
C VAL A 197 6.34 -1.56 12.19
N ARG A 198 5.47 -0.60 12.47
CA ARG A 198 4.02 -0.69 12.24
C ARG A 198 3.41 0.68 12.04
N MET A 199 2.13 0.72 11.66
CA MET A 199 1.42 1.97 11.37
C MET A 199 0.21 2.16 12.28
N GLU A 200 0.15 3.33 12.93
CA GLU A 200 -1.00 3.81 13.70
C GLU A 200 -1.71 4.93 12.91
N MET A 201 -1.54 6.18 13.36
CA MET A 201 -1.88 7.41 12.63
C MET A 201 -0.77 7.83 11.66
N ASP A 202 0.44 7.36 11.94
CA ASP A 202 1.66 7.48 11.15
C ASP A 202 2.56 6.26 11.49
N PHE A 203 3.79 6.21 10.99
CA PHE A 203 4.71 5.11 11.22
C PHE A 203 5.45 5.21 12.56
N GLU A 204 5.48 4.07 13.27
CA GLU A 204 6.23 3.93 14.51
C GLU A 204 7.14 2.70 14.50
N ILE A 205 8.21 2.79 15.27
CA ILE A 205 9.14 1.71 15.56
C ILE A 205 9.02 1.37 17.04
N MET A 206 8.58 0.15 17.32
CA MET A 206 8.65 -0.43 18.65
C MET A 206 10.10 -0.87 18.92
N LEU A 207 10.86 -0.01 19.59
CA LEU A 207 12.29 -0.18 19.84
C LEU A 207 12.52 -1.04 21.08
N CYS A 208 13.40 -2.04 20.97
CA CYS A 208 13.66 -3.01 22.03
C CYS A 208 14.67 -2.53 23.08
N ASP A 209 15.62 -1.67 22.70
CA ASP A 209 16.67 -1.16 23.57
C ASP A 209 17.06 0.27 23.18
N PHE A 210 16.90 1.21 24.12
CA PHE A 210 17.21 2.63 23.92
C PHE A 210 18.68 2.97 24.17
N THR A 211 19.51 1.96 24.47
CA THR A 211 20.95 2.10 24.71
C THR A 211 21.82 1.36 23.68
N ALA A 212 21.19 0.67 22.72
CA ALA A 212 21.88 -0.14 21.71
C ALA A 212 21.53 0.32 20.29
N GLY A 213 22.54 0.80 19.56
CA GLY A 213 22.38 1.23 18.15
C GLY A 213 21.75 2.61 17.97
N VAL A 214 21.43 3.31 19.05
CA VAL A 214 20.94 4.69 19.05
C VAL A 214 21.68 5.53 20.11
N ASP A 215 21.83 6.82 19.87
CA ASP A 215 22.31 7.81 20.83
C ASP A 215 21.25 8.89 21.08
N VAL A 216 21.28 9.49 22.28
CA VAL A 216 20.42 10.62 22.63
C VAL A 216 20.94 11.89 21.95
N VAL A 217 20.10 12.49 21.11
CA VAL A 217 20.36 13.81 20.51
C VAL A 217 19.91 14.91 21.47
N SER A 218 18.67 14.81 21.96
CA SER A 218 18.09 15.81 22.86
C SER A 218 17.00 15.24 23.74
N PHE A 219 16.80 15.89 24.89
CA PHE A 219 15.68 15.68 25.79
C PHE A 219 15.02 17.04 26.02
N LEU A 220 14.02 17.38 25.22
CA LEU A 220 13.37 18.70 25.26
C LEU A 220 12.16 18.66 26.18
N ASN A 221 12.03 19.66 27.05
CA ASN A 221 10.79 19.92 27.78
C ASN A 221 9.96 20.89 26.96
N LEU A 222 8.96 20.36 26.25
CA LEU A 222 8.07 21.09 25.37
C LEU A 222 6.89 21.67 26.17
N GLU A 223 6.31 22.73 25.63
CA GLU A 223 5.02 23.23 26.11
C GLU A 223 3.96 22.13 25.94
N SER A 224 3.09 21.99 26.95
CA SER A 224 2.02 21.01 26.93
C SER A 224 0.68 21.71 27.01
N ASN A 225 -0.22 21.40 26.10
CA ASN A 225 -1.59 21.93 26.11
C ASN A 225 -2.48 21.26 27.18
N GLY A 226 -1.91 20.43 28.07
CA GLY A 226 -2.62 19.72 29.13
C GLY A 226 -3.62 18.64 28.65
N ARG A 227 -3.68 18.38 27.34
CA ARG A 227 -4.59 17.42 26.70
C ARG A 227 -3.81 16.27 26.07
N GLY A 228 -3.26 15.38 26.90
CA GLY A 228 -2.78 14.07 26.44
C GLY A 228 -3.93 13.10 26.15
N PRO A 229 -3.70 11.98 25.43
CA PRO A 229 -4.68 10.92 25.26
C PRO A 229 -5.03 10.32 26.62
N GLY A 230 -6.24 10.63 27.07
CA GLY A 230 -6.71 10.32 28.41
C GLY A 230 -6.07 11.24 29.44
N GLY A 231 -6.82 12.23 29.92
CA GLY A 231 -6.57 12.95 31.17
C GLY A 231 -6.73 12.04 32.40
N GLY A 232 -6.14 10.85 32.35
CA GLY A 232 -6.15 9.85 33.39
C GLY A 232 -4.71 9.56 33.82
N PRO A 233 -4.50 9.24 35.12
CA PRO A 233 -3.17 8.98 35.65
C PRO A 233 -2.52 7.76 34.96
N PRO A 234 -1.18 7.61 35.07
CA PRO A 234 -0.47 6.44 34.58
C PRO A 234 -1.11 5.14 35.10
N PRO A 235 -1.14 4.05 34.30
CA PRO A 235 -1.66 2.77 34.78
C PRO A 235 -0.87 2.31 36.01
N GLY A 236 -1.53 2.24 37.17
CA GLY A 236 -0.96 1.73 38.43
C GLY A 236 -0.83 2.73 39.59
N GLY A 237 -1.17 4.01 39.40
CA GLY A 237 -1.28 4.97 40.51
C GLY A 237 -2.66 4.91 41.21
N PRO A 238 -2.74 5.13 42.54
CA PRO A 238 -4.04 5.33 43.18
C PRO A 238 -4.74 6.56 42.57
N PRO A 239 -6.08 6.57 42.45
CA PRO A 239 -6.82 7.71 41.93
C PRO A 239 -6.55 8.92 42.83
N ARG A 240 -5.79 9.89 42.33
CA ARG A 240 -5.80 11.24 42.91
C ARG A 240 -6.94 11.98 42.24
N GLN A 241 -7.96 12.34 43.01
CA GLN A 241 -8.88 13.40 42.61
C GLN A 241 -8.01 14.65 42.36
N ASP A 242 -7.98 15.11 41.11
CA ASP A 242 -7.41 16.42 40.81
C ASP A 242 -8.45 17.45 41.30
N PRO A 243 -8.11 18.38 42.21
CA PRO A 243 -9.01 19.45 42.64
C PRO A 243 -9.54 20.33 41.48
N ARG A 244 -9.03 20.13 40.26
CA ARG A 244 -9.49 20.81 39.03
C ARG A 244 -10.70 20.16 38.36
N ASP A 245 -11.15 18.97 38.77
CA ASP A 245 -12.36 18.32 38.21
C ASP A 245 -13.65 19.12 38.55
N ASP A 246 -13.61 19.99 39.55
CA ASP A 246 -14.70 20.89 39.96
C ASP A 246 -14.54 22.34 39.46
N LEU A 247 -13.50 22.65 38.68
CA LEU A 247 -13.32 23.98 38.11
C LEU A 247 -14.07 24.11 36.78
N PRO A 248 -14.74 25.26 36.51
CA PRO A 248 -15.30 25.53 35.21
C PRO A 248 -14.21 25.36 34.14
N LEU A 249 -14.57 24.70 33.02
CA LEU A 249 -13.71 24.67 31.83
C LEU A 249 -13.19 26.09 31.57
N PRO A 250 -11.87 26.30 31.44
CA PRO A 250 -11.34 27.63 31.17
C PRO A 250 -12.01 28.18 29.91
N PRO A 251 -12.28 29.49 29.85
CA PRO A 251 -12.89 30.11 28.67
C PRO A 251 -12.07 29.73 27.44
N ARG A 252 -12.79 29.36 26.37
CA ARG A 252 -12.19 29.02 25.07
C ARG A 252 -11.24 30.16 24.70
N SER A 253 -9.94 29.86 24.64
CA SER A 253 -8.93 30.87 24.32
C SER A 253 -9.33 31.57 23.01
N THR A 254 -9.32 32.89 23.02
CA THR A 254 -9.49 33.71 21.81
C THR A 254 -8.19 33.83 21.01
N ASP A 255 -7.12 33.19 21.49
CA ASP A 255 -5.82 33.13 20.84
C ASP A 255 -5.78 31.95 19.85
N PRO A 256 -5.69 32.20 18.53
CA PRO A 256 -5.58 31.15 17.52
C PRO A 256 -4.33 30.26 17.66
N SER A 257 -3.34 30.68 18.45
CA SER A 257 -2.14 29.87 18.72
C SER A 257 -2.32 28.87 19.86
N ALA A 258 -3.34 29.03 20.71
CA ALA A 258 -3.62 28.14 21.85
C ALA A 258 -4.44 26.89 21.46
N SER A 259 -4.78 26.76 20.18
CA SER A 259 -5.72 25.76 19.65
C SER A 259 -5.07 24.70 18.75
N THR A 260 -3.74 24.58 18.76
CA THR A 260 -3.06 23.49 18.05
C THR A 260 -3.52 22.15 18.63
N ASN A 261 -4.41 21.47 17.92
CA ASN A 261 -4.85 20.13 18.26
C ASN A 261 -3.76 19.15 17.80
N ALA A 262 -2.95 18.68 18.75
CA ALA A 262 -1.89 17.70 18.49
C ALA A 262 -2.38 16.50 17.65
N PHE A 263 -3.63 16.06 17.85
CA PHE A 263 -4.20 14.96 17.07
C PHE A 263 -4.51 15.34 15.62
N SER A 264 -4.94 16.58 15.35
CA SER A 264 -5.13 17.05 13.97
C SER A 264 -3.79 17.16 13.25
N GLU A 265 -2.73 17.57 13.95
CA GLU A 265 -1.39 17.65 13.36
C GLU A 265 -0.80 16.26 13.08
N VAL A 266 -1.02 15.26 13.94
CA VAL A 266 -0.54 13.88 13.66
C VAL A 266 -1.18 13.30 12.40
N ILE A 267 -2.49 13.53 12.20
CA ILE A 267 -3.15 13.07 10.96
C ILE A 267 -2.59 13.81 9.75
N HIS A 268 -2.27 15.09 9.90
CA HIS A 268 -1.65 15.87 8.84
C HIS A 268 -0.22 15.40 8.55
N SER A 269 0.60 15.08 9.55
CA SER A 269 1.96 14.54 9.35
C SER A 269 1.92 13.17 8.66
N GLY A 270 1.06 12.26 9.13
CA GLY A 270 0.87 10.96 8.48
C GLY A 270 0.39 11.08 7.04
N SER A 271 -0.31 12.16 6.70
CA SER A 271 -0.74 12.43 5.32
C SER A 271 0.42 12.66 4.35
N TRP A 272 1.61 13.05 4.83
CA TRP A 272 2.82 13.17 4.01
C TRP A 272 3.26 11.83 3.44
N HIS A 273 2.89 10.73 4.11
CA HIS A 273 3.21 9.36 3.71
C HIS A 273 2.03 8.66 3.01
N ASN A 274 0.97 9.38 2.63
CA ASN A 274 -0.23 8.77 2.04
C ASN A 274 0.03 7.97 0.77
N ARG A 275 0.97 8.41 -0.07
CA ARG A 275 1.23 7.83 -1.40
C ARG A 275 2.71 7.48 -1.54
N TYR A 276 3.02 6.68 -2.55
CA TYR A 276 4.40 6.37 -2.94
C TYR A 276 5.24 7.66 -3.03
N PRO A 277 6.44 7.72 -2.40
CA PRO A 277 7.20 6.60 -1.85
C PRO A 277 6.90 6.22 -0.38
N GLY A 278 5.95 6.89 0.29
CA GLY A 278 5.61 6.61 1.69
C GLY A 278 6.71 7.02 2.68
N GLU A 279 6.90 6.24 3.74
CA GLU A 279 7.98 6.38 4.71
C GLU A 279 9.28 5.77 4.16
N THR A 280 10.27 6.62 3.86
CA THR A 280 11.51 6.23 3.16
C THR A 280 12.72 6.05 4.09
N ARG A 281 12.60 6.43 5.36
CA ARG A 281 13.63 6.21 6.40
C ARG A 281 13.73 4.74 6.81
N ILE A 282 12.78 3.90 6.39
CA ILE A 282 12.79 2.45 6.58
C ILE A 282 12.96 1.78 5.22
N GLN A 283 13.93 0.88 5.11
CA GLN A 283 14.23 0.17 3.86
C GLN A 283 13.88 -1.31 4.00
N LEU A 284 12.91 -1.77 3.22
CA LEU A 284 12.43 -3.16 3.26
C LEU A 284 13.23 -4.09 2.36
N ASP A 285 13.37 -5.34 2.78
CA ASP A 285 14.02 -6.41 2.01
C ASP A 285 12.97 -7.34 1.39
N LEU A 286 12.50 -6.98 0.20
CA LEU A 286 11.43 -7.74 -0.48
C LEU A 286 11.86 -9.15 -0.89
N ALA A 287 13.16 -9.43 -1.02
CA ALA A 287 13.63 -10.78 -1.30
C ALA A 287 13.41 -11.73 -0.10
N ARG A 288 13.09 -11.20 1.07
CA ARG A 288 12.85 -11.93 2.31
C ARG A 288 11.45 -11.73 2.88
N MET A 289 10.53 -11.14 2.13
CA MET A 289 9.13 -11.01 2.54
C MET A 289 8.47 -12.39 2.73
N VAL A 290 7.63 -12.49 3.76
CA VAL A 290 6.74 -13.64 4.01
C VAL A 290 5.30 -13.15 3.95
N SER A 291 4.47 -13.77 3.13
CA SER A 291 3.10 -13.34 2.89
C SER A 291 2.10 -14.43 3.26
N PHE A 292 1.06 -14.06 4.00
CA PHE A 292 -0.12 -14.90 4.23
C PHE A 292 -1.02 -14.99 2.98
N TYR A 293 -0.75 -14.20 1.93
CA TYR A 293 -1.38 -14.37 0.62
C TYR A 293 -0.69 -15.43 -0.25
N ASP A 294 0.45 -15.99 0.16
CA ASP A 294 1.04 -17.16 -0.50
C ASP A 294 0.19 -18.41 -0.20
N THR A 295 -0.66 -18.80 -1.15
CA THR A 295 -1.57 -19.95 -1.01
C THR A 295 -0.84 -21.29 -0.96
N SER A 296 0.43 -21.34 -1.39
CA SER A 296 1.29 -22.52 -1.23
C SER A 296 1.89 -22.64 0.17
N LEU A 297 1.98 -21.52 0.90
CA LEU A 297 2.48 -21.47 2.27
C LEU A 297 1.35 -21.55 3.31
N VAL A 298 0.21 -20.92 3.01
CA VAL A 298 -0.93 -20.78 3.92
C VAL A 298 -2.26 -21.20 3.24
N PRO A 299 -2.40 -22.45 2.80
CA PRO A 299 -3.60 -22.93 2.13
C PRO A 299 -4.86 -22.88 3.02
N SER A 300 -4.73 -22.95 4.35
CA SER A 300 -5.86 -22.94 5.28
C SER A 300 -6.71 -21.66 5.19
N LEU A 301 -6.13 -20.52 4.77
CA LEU A 301 -6.83 -19.25 4.65
C LEU A 301 -7.63 -19.07 3.35
N VAL A 302 -7.44 -19.93 2.34
CA VAL A 302 -8.20 -19.86 1.09
C VAL A 302 -9.72 -19.89 1.30
N PRO A 303 -10.31 -20.86 2.06
CA PRO A 303 -11.75 -20.87 2.30
C PRO A 303 -12.26 -19.68 3.10
N PHE A 304 -11.45 -19.10 4.00
CA PHE A 304 -11.84 -17.96 4.83
C PHE A 304 -11.90 -16.64 4.03
N ARG A 305 -11.16 -16.54 2.91
CA ARG A 305 -11.20 -15.38 2.01
C ARG A 305 -12.23 -15.52 0.89
N PHE A 306 -12.70 -16.74 0.64
CA PHE A 306 -13.59 -17.01 -0.48
C PHE A 306 -14.88 -16.20 -0.35
N ASN A 307 -15.23 -15.46 -1.40
CA ASN A 307 -16.42 -14.60 -1.46
C ASN A 307 -16.47 -13.51 -0.36
N GLN A 308 -15.31 -13.13 0.19
CA GLN A 308 -15.16 -12.02 1.14
C GLN A 308 -14.51 -10.82 0.46
N GLU A 309 -15.02 -9.63 0.72
CA GLU A 309 -14.32 -8.39 0.37
C GLU A 309 -13.00 -8.30 1.14
N ARG A 310 -11.98 -7.67 0.53
CA ARG A 310 -10.63 -7.59 1.09
C ARG A 310 -10.57 -6.90 2.47
N TRP A 311 -11.51 -6.00 2.76
CA TRP A 311 -11.69 -5.37 4.08
C TRP A 311 -11.82 -6.39 5.23
N PHE A 312 -12.39 -7.55 4.94
CA PHE A 312 -12.65 -8.62 5.91
C PHE A 312 -11.62 -9.76 5.81
N HIS A 313 -10.59 -9.63 4.97
CA HIS A 313 -9.49 -10.57 5.01
C HIS A 313 -8.72 -10.34 6.30
N HIS A 314 -8.59 -11.36 7.12
CA HIS A 314 -7.64 -11.42 8.23
C HIS A 314 -7.25 -12.88 8.47
N LEU A 315 -6.49 -13.17 9.53
CA LEU A 315 -5.84 -14.46 9.68
C LEU A 315 -6.68 -15.47 10.48
N GLU A 316 -7.94 -15.14 10.80
CA GLU A 316 -8.85 -16.10 11.43
C GLU A 316 -8.99 -17.37 10.58
N GLY A 317 -8.92 -18.52 11.24
CA GLY A 317 -9.00 -19.81 10.58
C GLY A 317 -7.67 -20.36 10.06
N VAL A 318 -6.55 -19.63 10.21
CA VAL A 318 -5.22 -20.18 9.91
C VAL A 318 -4.94 -21.41 10.78
N SER A 319 -4.42 -22.47 10.16
CA SER A 319 -4.07 -23.71 10.89
C SER A 319 -2.77 -23.58 11.69
N ASP A 320 -2.60 -24.43 12.70
CA ASP A 320 -1.37 -24.51 13.49
C ASP A 320 -0.18 -24.95 12.61
N GLU A 321 -0.42 -25.79 11.60
CA GLU A 321 0.57 -26.20 10.61
C GLU A 321 1.04 -25.01 9.75
N ASP A 322 0.11 -24.19 9.27
CA ASP A 322 0.42 -23.04 8.44
C ASP A 322 1.10 -21.93 9.25
N ILE A 323 0.66 -21.67 10.50
CA ILE A 323 1.38 -20.81 11.44
C ILE A 323 2.82 -21.28 11.61
N SER A 324 3.01 -22.59 11.81
CA SER A 324 4.34 -23.18 11.97
C SER A 324 5.20 -23.00 10.72
N ALA A 325 4.63 -23.21 9.53
CA ALA A 325 5.31 -23.03 8.26
C ALA A 325 5.73 -21.57 8.02
N VAL A 326 4.83 -20.61 8.31
CA VAL A 326 5.12 -19.18 8.26
C VAL A 326 6.23 -18.81 9.22
N MET A 327 6.18 -19.28 10.46
CA MET A 327 7.21 -18.98 11.47
C MET A 327 8.57 -19.56 11.09
N ILE A 328 8.64 -20.78 10.57
CA ILE A 328 9.89 -21.36 10.04
C ILE A 328 10.45 -20.46 8.93
N ARG A 329 9.61 -20.03 8.00
CA ARG A 329 10.01 -19.18 6.87
C ARG A 329 10.49 -17.81 7.34
N LEU A 330 9.79 -17.21 8.30
CA LEU A 330 10.14 -15.92 8.89
C LEU A 330 11.47 -15.99 9.64
N GLU A 331 11.67 -17.02 10.46
CA GLU A 331 12.91 -17.21 11.23
C GLU A 331 14.11 -17.36 10.29
N GLN A 332 13.97 -18.11 9.19
CA GLN A 332 15.00 -18.18 8.13
C GLN A 332 15.24 -16.81 7.46
N ALA A 333 14.17 -16.06 7.20
CA ALA A 333 14.24 -14.75 6.59
C ALA A 333 15.04 -13.78 7.48
N VAL A 334 14.71 -13.65 8.77
CA VAL A 334 15.41 -12.73 9.68
C VAL A 334 16.84 -13.17 10.05
N GLN A 335 17.16 -14.46 9.94
CA GLN A 335 18.54 -14.97 10.11
C GLN A 335 19.47 -14.65 8.94
N THR A 336 18.91 -14.51 7.74
CA THR A 336 19.69 -14.24 6.53
C THR A 336 20.06 -12.76 6.48
N ALA A 337 21.31 -12.46 6.15
CA ALA A 337 21.78 -11.08 6.02
C ALA A 337 20.98 -10.30 4.96
N HIS A 338 20.80 -9.01 5.19
CA HIS A 338 20.17 -8.10 4.24
C HIS A 338 20.92 -8.06 2.90
N GLY A 339 20.19 -7.95 1.81
CA GLY A 339 20.76 -7.90 0.45
C GLY A 339 21.01 -9.27 -0.19
N GLY A 340 20.55 -10.36 0.42
CA GLY A 340 20.56 -11.72 -0.15
C GLY A 340 19.34 -11.96 -1.07
N GLY A 341 19.38 -11.44 -2.29
CA GLY A 341 18.33 -11.61 -3.31
C GLY A 341 18.87 -11.45 -4.73
N SER A 342 17.98 -11.39 -5.72
CA SER A 342 18.38 -11.24 -7.14
C SER A 342 18.93 -9.86 -7.49
N GLY A 343 18.71 -8.85 -6.63
CA GLY A 343 19.04 -7.44 -6.91
C GLY A 343 18.03 -6.72 -7.80
N ILE A 344 16.93 -7.37 -8.16
CA ILE A 344 15.81 -6.73 -8.86
C ILE A 344 15.12 -5.74 -7.92
N ASP A 345 14.92 -4.52 -8.40
CA ASP A 345 14.12 -3.51 -7.72
C ASP A 345 12.62 -3.78 -7.95
N TRP A 346 12.09 -4.69 -7.12
CA TRP A 346 10.70 -5.11 -7.16
C TRP A 346 9.71 -3.98 -6.89
N THR A 347 10.05 -3.06 -5.97
CA THR A 347 9.22 -1.90 -5.65
C THR A 347 9.04 -1.04 -6.89
N THR A 348 10.13 -0.64 -7.53
CA THR A 348 10.06 0.17 -8.76
C THR A 348 9.30 -0.55 -9.87
N LEU A 349 9.53 -1.85 -10.05
CA LEU A 349 8.85 -2.64 -11.09
C LEU A 349 7.32 -2.67 -10.94
N VAL A 350 6.83 -2.86 -9.70
CA VAL A 350 5.39 -2.83 -9.40
C VAL A 350 4.82 -1.44 -9.70
N HIS A 351 5.51 -0.37 -9.29
CA HIS A 351 5.06 1.00 -9.55
C HIS A 351 5.06 1.38 -11.03
N VAL A 352 6.00 0.86 -11.85
CA VAL A 352 5.96 1.04 -13.31
C VAL A 352 4.64 0.53 -13.91
N VAL A 353 4.11 -0.59 -13.40
CA VAL A 353 2.82 -1.13 -13.86
C VAL A 353 1.66 -0.26 -13.36
N VAL A 354 1.68 0.18 -12.09
CA VAL A 354 0.67 1.08 -11.53
C VAL A 354 0.61 2.40 -12.32
N ASP A 355 1.74 3.09 -12.49
CA ASP A 355 1.85 4.37 -13.22
C ASP A 355 1.40 4.24 -14.68
N ARG A 356 1.62 3.06 -15.28
CA ARG A 356 1.20 2.80 -16.65
C ARG A 356 -0.31 2.66 -16.79
N PHE A 357 -1.01 2.09 -15.82
CA PHE A 357 -2.41 1.69 -16.02
C PHE A 357 -3.41 2.43 -15.14
N ALA A 358 -3.08 2.83 -13.90
CA ALA A 358 -4.04 3.33 -12.92
C ALA A 358 -4.91 4.47 -13.44
N ASP A 359 -4.30 5.58 -13.87
CA ASP A 359 -5.02 6.76 -14.37
C ASP A 359 -5.73 6.51 -15.71
N ARG A 360 -5.16 5.66 -16.55
CA ARG A 360 -5.74 5.34 -17.88
C ARG A 360 -6.99 4.49 -17.75
N LEU A 361 -7.00 3.51 -16.83
CA LEU A 361 -8.18 2.70 -16.52
C LEU A 361 -9.28 3.57 -15.89
N GLU A 362 -8.91 4.45 -14.95
CA GLU A 362 -9.86 5.39 -14.35
C GLU A 362 -10.46 6.35 -15.39
N MET A 363 -9.64 6.86 -16.33
CA MET A 363 -10.11 7.69 -17.44
C MET A 363 -11.10 6.95 -18.34
N VAL A 364 -10.82 5.68 -18.68
CA VAL A 364 -11.75 4.85 -19.48
C VAL A 364 -13.07 4.67 -18.74
N GLN A 365 -13.04 4.35 -17.44
CA GLN A 365 -14.25 4.23 -16.62
C GLN A 365 -15.03 5.55 -16.55
N TYR A 366 -14.34 6.68 -16.36
CA TYR A 366 -14.97 8.01 -16.35
C TYR A 366 -15.69 8.31 -17.67
N LEU A 367 -15.04 8.08 -18.81
CA LEU A 367 -15.63 8.30 -20.13
C LEU A 367 -16.86 7.41 -20.35
N LEU A 368 -16.81 6.15 -19.92
CA LEU A 368 -17.92 5.19 -20.02
C LEU A 368 -19.09 5.50 -19.07
N ASN A 369 -18.85 6.14 -17.93
CA ASN A 369 -19.92 6.56 -17.02
C ASN A 369 -20.56 7.89 -17.45
N SER A 370 -19.80 8.75 -18.13
CA SER A 370 -20.32 10.02 -18.64
C SER A 370 -21.38 9.86 -19.74
N THR A 371 -21.53 8.67 -20.32
CA THR A 371 -22.55 8.37 -21.35
C THR A 371 -23.96 8.23 -20.80
N GLU A 372 -24.14 8.20 -19.48
CA GLU A 372 -25.47 8.19 -18.84
C GLU A 372 -26.13 9.59 -18.82
N SER A 373 -25.40 10.63 -19.25
CA SER A 373 -25.95 11.97 -19.42
C SER A 373 -26.87 12.04 -20.65
N PRO A 374 -28.06 12.66 -20.56
CA PRO A 374 -28.99 12.81 -21.69
C PRO A 374 -28.40 13.50 -22.94
N ASP A 375 -27.32 14.27 -22.76
CA ASP A 375 -26.64 15.02 -23.81
C ASP A 375 -25.43 14.28 -24.42
N SER A 376 -25.21 13.02 -24.04
CA SER A 376 -24.09 12.18 -24.49
C SER A 376 -24.22 11.78 -25.97
N ASP A 377 -23.22 12.16 -26.78
CA ASP A 377 -23.00 11.63 -28.13
C ASP A 377 -22.24 10.29 -28.01
N ASP A 378 -22.97 9.17 -28.02
CA ASP A 378 -22.44 7.81 -27.81
C ASP A 378 -21.31 7.45 -28.78
N LEU A 379 -21.41 7.91 -30.03
CA LEU A 379 -20.36 7.73 -31.03
C LEU A 379 -19.07 8.45 -30.60
N ARG A 380 -19.18 9.69 -30.14
CA ARG A 380 -18.04 10.47 -29.63
C ARG A 380 -17.44 9.82 -28.40
N ALA A 381 -18.26 9.32 -27.47
CA ALA A 381 -17.79 8.61 -26.29
C ALA A 381 -17.03 7.33 -26.67
N ALA A 382 -17.59 6.52 -27.57
CA ALA A 382 -16.95 5.30 -28.07
C ALA A 382 -15.59 5.58 -28.73
N LYS A 383 -15.49 6.62 -29.58
CA LYS A 383 -14.22 7.04 -30.19
C LYS A 383 -13.18 7.51 -29.16
N ARG A 384 -13.61 8.23 -28.12
CA ARG A 384 -12.73 8.66 -27.02
C ARG A 384 -12.20 7.48 -26.22
N VAL A 385 -13.06 6.53 -25.87
CA VAL A 385 -12.68 5.29 -25.18
C VAL A 385 -11.71 4.48 -26.05
N GLN A 386 -12.02 4.27 -27.33
CA GLN A 386 -11.14 3.55 -28.26
C GLN A 386 -9.75 4.20 -28.36
N THR A 387 -9.68 5.53 -28.35
CA THR A 387 -8.41 6.26 -28.36
C THR A 387 -7.58 5.96 -27.11
N GLN A 388 -8.20 5.95 -25.92
CA GLN A 388 -7.50 5.62 -24.68
C GLN A 388 -7.02 4.15 -24.65
N LEU A 389 -7.87 3.23 -25.11
CA LEU A 389 -7.51 1.82 -25.25
C LEU A 389 -6.32 1.62 -26.20
N LYS A 390 -6.36 2.29 -27.37
CA LYS A 390 -5.27 2.29 -28.35
C LYS A 390 -3.97 2.79 -27.73
N VAL A 391 -3.99 3.90 -26.99
CA VAL A 391 -2.79 4.44 -26.32
C VAL A 391 -2.17 3.43 -25.35
N MET A 392 -2.98 2.66 -24.62
CA MET A 392 -2.47 1.64 -23.70
C MET A 392 -1.76 0.47 -24.41
N VAL A 393 -2.30 0.03 -25.55
CA VAL A 393 -1.76 -1.12 -26.32
C VAL A 393 -0.70 -0.73 -27.35
N GLN A 394 -0.64 0.54 -27.76
CA GLN A 394 0.19 1.04 -28.86
C GLN A 394 1.67 0.61 -28.76
N PRO A 395 2.34 0.62 -27.59
CA PRO A 395 3.74 0.17 -27.50
C PRO A 395 3.96 -1.31 -27.84
N TYR A 396 2.90 -2.11 -27.88
CA TYR A 396 2.91 -3.54 -28.15
C TYR A 396 2.25 -3.89 -29.49
N GLN A 397 1.74 -2.89 -30.21
CA GLN A 397 1.00 -3.09 -31.44
C GLN A 397 1.96 -3.45 -32.59
N LEU A 398 1.94 -4.71 -33.00
CA LEU A 398 2.78 -5.21 -34.10
C LEU A 398 2.16 -4.86 -35.45
N HIS A 399 2.97 -4.33 -36.37
CA HIS A 399 2.54 -4.07 -37.76
C HIS A 399 2.11 -5.34 -38.50
N SER A 400 2.66 -6.50 -38.13
CA SER A 400 2.31 -7.79 -38.74
C SER A 400 0.97 -8.34 -38.27
N VAL A 401 0.35 -7.75 -37.25
CA VAL A 401 -0.94 -8.19 -36.71
C VAL A 401 -2.04 -7.43 -37.43
N THR A 402 -2.79 -8.13 -38.28
CA THR A 402 -3.88 -7.57 -39.07
C THR A 402 -5.23 -8.09 -38.58
N PRO A 403 -6.23 -7.23 -38.34
CA PRO A 403 -7.56 -7.69 -37.97
C PRO A 403 -8.24 -8.45 -39.12
N PRO A 404 -9.12 -9.42 -38.81
CA PRO A 404 -9.85 -10.18 -39.81
C PRO A 404 -10.81 -9.28 -40.59
N LEU A 405 -10.98 -9.55 -41.89
CA LEU A 405 -11.90 -8.81 -42.77
C LEU A 405 -13.38 -9.09 -42.50
N VAL A 406 -13.68 -10.15 -41.74
CA VAL A 406 -15.05 -10.58 -41.44
C VAL A 406 -15.33 -10.31 -39.96
N SER A 407 -16.49 -9.73 -39.68
CA SER A 407 -16.98 -9.55 -38.31
C SER A 407 -17.06 -10.91 -37.61
N SER A 408 -16.38 -11.02 -36.47
CA SER A 408 -16.30 -12.22 -35.65
C SER A 408 -16.11 -11.81 -34.19
N ASP A 409 -16.67 -12.59 -33.27
CA ASP A 409 -16.39 -12.47 -31.83
C ASP A 409 -15.05 -13.11 -31.43
N ASP A 410 -14.26 -13.55 -32.41
CA ASP A 410 -12.91 -14.07 -32.22
C ASP A 410 -11.86 -12.94 -32.24
N TYR A 411 -11.27 -12.69 -31.06
CA TYR A 411 -10.20 -11.71 -30.86
C TYR A 411 -8.80 -12.33 -30.89
N SER A 412 -8.65 -13.63 -31.22
CA SER A 412 -7.38 -14.36 -31.22
C SER A 412 -6.28 -13.73 -32.09
N TRP A 413 -6.67 -13.00 -33.14
CA TRP A 413 -5.74 -12.23 -33.98
C TRP A 413 -4.93 -11.20 -33.17
N ALA A 414 -5.47 -10.69 -32.06
CA ALA A 414 -4.81 -9.74 -31.17
C ALA A 414 -3.98 -10.41 -30.05
N SER A 415 -3.98 -11.75 -29.94
CA SER A 415 -3.22 -12.48 -28.91
C SER A 415 -1.71 -12.17 -28.90
N PRO A 416 -1.00 -11.93 -30.03
CA PRO A 416 0.40 -11.52 -29.99
C PRO A 416 0.62 -10.18 -29.27
N ILE A 417 -0.30 -9.22 -29.43
CA ILE A 417 -0.26 -7.92 -28.76
C ILE A 417 -0.52 -8.10 -27.27
N PHE A 418 -1.52 -8.91 -26.92
CA PHE A 418 -1.80 -9.28 -25.53
C PHE A 418 -0.57 -9.89 -24.85
N LYS A 419 0.07 -10.88 -25.48
CA LYS A 419 1.30 -11.51 -24.97
C LYS A 419 2.43 -10.51 -24.72
N LEU A 420 2.70 -9.64 -25.69
CA LEU A 420 3.75 -8.62 -25.55
C LEU A 420 3.44 -7.65 -24.41
N CYS A 421 2.20 -7.18 -24.32
CA CYS A 421 1.75 -6.31 -23.24
C CYS A 421 1.98 -6.95 -21.87
N ALA A 422 1.54 -8.20 -21.71
CA ALA A 422 1.56 -8.90 -20.43
C ALA A 422 2.99 -9.26 -19.96
N THR A 423 3.92 -9.49 -20.89
CA THR A 423 5.26 -10.05 -20.57
C THR A 423 6.41 -9.08 -20.73
N THR A 424 6.16 -7.85 -21.18
CA THR A 424 7.22 -6.85 -21.46
C THR A 424 8.15 -6.63 -20.26
N HIS A 425 7.61 -6.62 -19.05
CA HIS A 425 8.37 -6.31 -17.84
C HIS A 425 9.16 -7.50 -17.29
N THR A 426 8.76 -8.74 -17.60
CA THR A 426 9.20 -9.93 -16.87
C THR A 426 9.81 -11.03 -17.75
N SER A 427 9.55 -11.02 -19.06
CA SER A 427 9.96 -12.08 -20.01
C SER A 427 11.46 -12.37 -20.07
N HIS A 428 12.29 -11.37 -19.78
CA HIS A 428 13.76 -11.47 -19.84
C HIS A 428 14.41 -11.61 -18.46
N MET A 429 13.62 -11.77 -17.40
CA MET A 429 14.16 -11.96 -16.04
C MET A 429 14.66 -13.38 -15.84
N GLY A 430 15.85 -13.52 -15.24
CA GLY A 430 16.43 -14.81 -14.92
C GLY A 430 15.72 -15.47 -13.74
N LYS A 431 14.81 -16.42 -14.01
CA LYS A 431 14.00 -17.10 -12.97
C LYS A 431 14.82 -18.01 -12.04
N ASN A 432 15.98 -18.48 -12.49
CA ASN A 432 16.77 -19.49 -11.76
C ASN A 432 17.53 -18.97 -10.53
N GLN A 433 17.49 -17.66 -10.25
CA GLN A 433 18.22 -17.02 -9.15
C GLN A 433 17.32 -16.29 -8.14
N LEU A 434 16.00 -16.43 -8.28
CA LEU A 434 15.05 -15.73 -7.41
C LEU A 434 14.86 -16.48 -6.09
N THR A 435 14.75 -15.75 -4.98
CA THR A 435 14.28 -16.35 -3.73
C THR A 435 12.80 -16.76 -3.86
N ARG A 436 12.28 -17.55 -2.92
CA ARG A 436 10.84 -17.88 -2.90
C ARG A 436 9.96 -16.63 -2.82
N SER A 437 10.40 -15.59 -2.13
CA SER A 437 9.64 -14.34 -2.02
C SER A 437 9.62 -13.58 -3.35
N GLU A 438 10.77 -13.53 -4.02
CA GLU A 438 10.88 -12.93 -5.35
C GLU A 438 10.07 -13.68 -6.41
N HIS A 439 9.97 -15.01 -6.30
CA HIS A 439 9.07 -15.80 -7.15
C HIS A 439 7.61 -15.41 -6.94
N LEU A 440 7.17 -15.25 -5.68
CA LEU A 440 5.81 -14.82 -5.35
C LEU A 440 5.51 -13.42 -5.90
N ILE A 441 6.45 -12.49 -5.78
CA ILE A 441 6.32 -11.13 -6.34
C ILE A 441 6.31 -11.17 -7.87
N LEU A 442 7.17 -11.98 -8.49
CA LEU A 442 7.18 -12.13 -9.95
C LEU A 442 5.85 -12.69 -10.47
N GLU A 443 5.31 -13.72 -9.81
CA GLU A 443 4.00 -14.31 -10.16
C GLU A 443 2.87 -13.29 -9.99
N SER A 444 2.91 -12.49 -8.92
CA SER A 444 1.92 -11.44 -8.67
C SER A 444 1.90 -10.40 -9.79
N ILE A 445 3.08 -9.99 -10.28
CA ILE A 445 3.25 -9.07 -11.41
C ILE A 445 2.79 -9.72 -12.72
N ASP A 446 3.23 -10.95 -12.99
CA ASP A 446 2.90 -11.69 -14.22
C ASP A 446 1.38 -11.87 -14.37
N GLU A 447 0.67 -12.25 -13.32
CA GLU A 447 -0.78 -12.48 -13.37
C GLU A 447 -1.58 -11.17 -13.40
N THR A 448 -1.22 -10.19 -12.57
CA THR A 448 -1.88 -8.88 -12.53
C THR A 448 -1.74 -8.14 -13.86
N ASN A 449 -0.51 -8.06 -14.40
CA ASN A 449 -0.27 -7.42 -15.68
C ASN A 449 -0.88 -8.20 -16.85
N ARG A 450 -0.91 -9.55 -16.79
CA ARG A 450 -1.66 -10.37 -17.75
C ARG A 450 -3.13 -10.00 -17.75
N GLU A 451 -3.78 -9.88 -16.60
CA GLU A 451 -5.21 -9.58 -16.55
C GLU A 451 -5.55 -8.19 -17.07
N ILE A 452 -4.76 -7.17 -16.70
CA ILE A 452 -4.87 -5.82 -17.26
C ILE A 452 -4.75 -5.87 -18.79
N CYS A 453 -3.70 -6.49 -19.31
CA CYS A 453 -3.46 -6.57 -20.73
C CYS A 453 -4.51 -7.41 -21.47
N ARG A 454 -5.06 -8.46 -20.85
CA ARG A 454 -6.14 -9.28 -21.42
C ARG A 454 -7.38 -8.42 -21.66
N VAL A 455 -7.81 -7.68 -20.65
CA VAL A 455 -9.02 -6.85 -20.72
C VAL A 455 -8.81 -5.66 -21.66
N VAL A 456 -7.73 -4.90 -21.50
CA VAL A 456 -7.46 -3.71 -22.32
C VAL A 456 -7.29 -4.08 -23.79
N THR A 457 -6.56 -5.16 -24.11
CA THR A 457 -6.38 -5.59 -25.50
C THR A 457 -7.69 -6.14 -26.09
N ARG A 458 -8.51 -6.84 -25.30
CA ARG A 458 -9.84 -7.31 -25.75
C ARG A 458 -10.75 -6.14 -26.07
N MET A 459 -10.85 -5.16 -25.18
CA MET A 459 -11.65 -3.94 -25.40
C MET A 459 -11.18 -3.19 -26.65
N TRP A 460 -9.87 -3.02 -26.82
CA TRP A 460 -9.31 -2.38 -28.01
C TRP A 460 -9.67 -3.15 -29.30
N ALA A 461 -9.53 -4.47 -29.29
CA ALA A 461 -9.84 -5.32 -30.44
C ALA A 461 -11.33 -5.26 -30.82
N GLN A 462 -12.22 -5.19 -29.82
CA GLN A 462 -13.65 -4.96 -30.03
C GLN A 462 -13.91 -3.65 -30.77
N GLY A 463 -13.26 -2.56 -30.37
CA GLY A 463 -13.41 -1.28 -31.06
C GLY A 463 -12.82 -1.27 -32.47
N VAL A 464 -11.71 -1.99 -32.70
CA VAL A 464 -11.15 -2.18 -34.06
C VAL A 464 -12.15 -2.90 -34.96
N LEU A 465 -12.75 -4.00 -34.51
CA LEU A 465 -13.75 -4.74 -35.30
C LEU A 465 -15.07 -3.97 -35.46
N ALA A 466 -15.41 -3.10 -34.50
CA ALA A 466 -16.56 -2.21 -34.60
C ALA A 466 -16.35 -1.04 -35.58
N GLY A 467 -15.13 -0.82 -36.10
CA GLY A 467 -14.84 0.28 -37.03
C GLY A 467 -14.38 1.59 -36.35
N LEU A 468 -14.13 1.58 -35.04
CA LEU A 468 -13.80 2.81 -34.27
C LEU A 468 -12.33 3.26 -34.41
N ASP A 469 -11.48 2.48 -35.07
CA ASP A 469 -10.08 2.84 -35.31
C ASP A 469 -9.82 2.99 -36.82
N ASP A 470 -9.95 4.21 -37.33
CA ASP A 470 -9.81 4.52 -38.76
C ASP A 470 -8.49 4.01 -39.39
N ALA A 471 -7.43 3.82 -38.61
CA ALA A 471 -6.14 3.35 -39.09
C ALA A 471 -6.00 1.81 -39.11
N ALA A 472 -6.76 1.11 -38.27
CA ALA A 472 -6.63 -0.34 -38.09
C ALA A 472 -7.87 -1.12 -38.56
N SER A 473 -9.05 -0.51 -38.57
CA SER A 473 -10.31 -1.18 -38.84
C SER A 473 -10.42 -1.67 -40.29
N PRO A 474 -10.87 -2.91 -40.51
CA PRO A 474 -11.07 -3.47 -41.85
C PRO A 474 -12.31 -2.90 -42.55
N THR A 475 -13.28 -2.44 -41.77
CA THR A 475 -14.55 -1.87 -42.19
C THR A 475 -14.70 -0.44 -41.66
N LYS A 476 -15.41 0.41 -42.41
CA LYS A 476 -15.76 1.75 -41.92
C LYS A 476 -16.93 1.65 -40.94
N LEU A 477 -16.85 2.41 -39.87
CA LEU A 477 -17.94 2.59 -38.91
C LEU A 477 -19.20 3.13 -39.60
N GLU A 478 -20.37 2.64 -39.19
CA GLU A 478 -21.67 3.20 -39.55
C GLU A 478 -21.93 4.52 -38.77
N ASP A 479 -23.14 5.08 -38.85
CA ASP A 479 -23.48 6.35 -38.19
C ASP A 479 -23.50 6.25 -36.64
N SER A 480 -23.54 5.03 -36.08
CA SER A 480 -23.55 4.77 -34.64
C SER A 480 -22.73 3.53 -34.26
N PRO A 481 -22.14 3.46 -33.04
CA PRO A 481 -21.50 2.24 -32.57
C PRO A 481 -22.52 1.11 -32.35
N PRO A 482 -22.07 -0.17 -32.33
CA PRO A 482 -22.95 -1.29 -31.97
C PRO A 482 -23.58 -1.08 -30.59
N PRO A 483 -24.88 -1.39 -30.39
CA PRO A 483 -25.62 -1.02 -29.18
C PRO A 483 -25.04 -1.65 -27.91
N ASP A 484 -24.46 -2.85 -28.01
CA ASP A 484 -23.92 -3.58 -26.85
C ASP A 484 -22.46 -3.21 -26.51
N LEU A 485 -21.77 -2.44 -27.36
CA LEU A 485 -20.33 -2.18 -27.20
C LEU A 485 -20.00 -1.39 -25.93
N LEU A 486 -20.67 -0.24 -25.72
CA LEU A 486 -20.44 0.60 -24.55
C LEU A 486 -20.86 -0.09 -23.23
N PRO A 487 -22.05 -0.74 -23.14
CA PRO A 487 -22.39 -1.55 -21.96
C PRO A 487 -21.37 -2.65 -21.68
N GLN A 488 -20.91 -3.37 -22.71
CA GLN A 488 -19.92 -4.43 -22.54
C GLN A 488 -18.56 -3.90 -22.05
N TRP A 489 -18.08 -2.79 -22.62
CA TRP A 489 -16.87 -2.11 -22.14
C TRP A 489 -17.00 -1.65 -20.70
N LYS A 490 -18.17 -1.14 -20.30
CA LYS A 490 -18.46 -0.72 -18.92
C LYS A 490 -18.36 -1.89 -17.94
N THR A 491 -18.92 -3.05 -18.27
CA THR A 491 -18.77 -4.26 -17.45
C THR A 491 -17.31 -4.71 -17.39
N GLN A 492 -16.62 -4.80 -18.52
CA GLN A 492 -15.23 -5.27 -18.57
C GLN A 492 -14.27 -4.39 -17.76
N ILE A 493 -14.39 -3.06 -17.86
CA ILE A 493 -13.53 -2.15 -17.08
C ILE A 493 -13.87 -2.19 -15.58
N SER A 494 -15.16 -2.28 -15.24
CA SER A 494 -15.61 -2.32 -13.84
C SER A 494 -15.19 -3.62 -13.16
N ASP A 495 -15.32 -4.75 -13.85
CA ASP A 495 -14.85 -6.06 -13.36
C ASP A 495 -13.33 -6.06 -13.14
N LEU A 496 -12.55 -5.50 -14.09
CA LEU A 496 -11.10 -5.39 -13.95
C LEU A 496 -10.71 -4.51 -12.76
N MET A 497 -11.29 -3.31 -12.66
CA MET A 497 -10.98 -2.38 -11.56
C MET A 497 -11.42 -2.94 -10.21
N ALA A 498 -12.54 -3.66 -10.15
CA ALA A 498 -12.98 -4.35 -8.93
C ALA A 498 -12.04 -5.51 -8.54
N TRP A 499 -11.48 -6.23 -9.52
CA TRP A 499 -10.50 -7.29 -9.27
C TRP A 499 -9.13 -6.73 -8.84
N LEU A 500 -8.67 -5.64 -9.46
CA LEU A 500 -7.42 -4.98 -9.06
C LEU A 500 -7.53 -4.32 -7.69
N ASP A 501 -8.68 -3.68 -7.43
CA ASP A 501 -9.05 -3.03 -6.17
C ASP A 501 -7.99 -2.03 -5.64
N TRP A 502 -7.30 -1.33 -6.55
CA TRP A 502 -6.14 -0.49 -6.18
C TRP A 502 -6.52 0.74 -5.35
N SER A 503 -5.75 0.97 -4.29
CA SER A 503 -5.94 2.10 -3.37
C SER A 503 -5.65 3.48 -4.00
N VAL A 504 -5.00 3.53 -5.16
CA VAL A 504 -4.74 4.77 -5.91
C VAL A 504 -6.03 5.44 -6.41
N TRP A 505 -7.10 4.67 -6.65
CA TRP A 505 -8.39 5.20 -7.10
C TRP A 505 -9.26 5.74 -5.97
N VAL A 506 -8.95 5.39 -4.72
CA VAL A 506 -9.62 5.97 -3.55
C VAL A 506 -9.00 7.33 -3.27
N LYS A 507 -9.70 8.39 -3.64
CA LYS A 507 -9.28 9.79 -3.51
C LYS A 507 -10.50 10.69 -3.36
N CYS A 508 -10.28 11.89 -2.83
CA CYS A 508 -11.31 12.92 -2.76
C CYS A 508 -11.63 13.40 -4.17
N LYS A 509 -12.92 13.48 -4.49
CA LYS A 509 -13.43 13.95 -5.78
C LYS A 509 -14.57 14.93 -5.52
N PRO A 510 -14.45 16.22 -5.87
CA PRO A 510 -13.26 16.88 -6.43
C PRO A 510 -12.07 16.89 -5.44
N ASP A 511 -10.90 17.30 -5.93
CA ASP A 511 -9.73 17.54 -5.08
C ASP A 511 -10.05 18.58 -4.01
N CYS A 512 -9.44 18.42 -2.84
CA CYS A 512 -9.69 19.30 -1.70
C CYS A 512 -9.14 20.71 -1.90
N GLY A 513 -9.75 21.68 -1.22
CA GLY A 513 -9.31 23.07 -1.24
C GLY A 513 -7.92 23.27 -0.62
N PHE A 514 -7.36 24.47 -0.76
CA PHE A 514 -6.02 24.81 -0.25
C PHE A 514 -5.91 24.67 1.29
N GLU A 515 -6.99 25.01 1.99
CA GLU A 515 -7.11 24.90 3.45
C GLU A 515 -7.49 23.49 3.91
N GLU A 516 -7.57 22.53 3.00
CA GLU A 516 -8.02 21.16 3.25
C GLU A 516 -6.99 20.14 2.77
N TYR A 517 -7.13 18.91 3.22
CA TYR A 517 -6.48 17.74 2.63
C TYR A 517 -7.45 16.58 2.56
N CYS A 518 -7.12 15.65 1.67
CA CYS A 518 -7.88 14.42 1.57
C CYS A 518 -7.52 13.50 2.74
N TYR A 519 -8.54 13.14 3.51
CA TYR A 519 -8.44 12.30 4.69
C TYR A 519 -9.27 11.03 4.50
N LEU A 520 -8.70 9.90 4.90
CA LEU A 520 -9.37 8.62 4.98
C LEU A 520 -9.56 8.29 6.47
N PRO A 521 -10.81 8.07 6.95
CA PRO A 521 -11.05 7.74 8.35
C PRO A 521 -10.16 6.60 8.86
N THR A 522 -9.36 6.92 9.88
CA THR A 522 -8.34 6.02 10.44
C THR A 522 -8.50 5.88 11.96
N TRP A 523 -8.01 4.77 12.51
CA TRP A 523 -7.96 4.58 13.96
C TRP A 523 -6.99 5.62 14.57
N PRO A 524 -7.28 6.21 15.76
CA PRO A 524 -8.42 5.95 16.65
C PRO A 524 -9.68 6.78 16.39
N PHE A 525 -9.73 7.54 15.30
CA PHE A 525 -10.71 8.62 15.06
C PHE A 525 -11.96 8.18 14.31
N PHE A 526 -12.46 6.97 14.55
CA PHE A 526 -13.77 6.58 13.99
C PHE A 526 -14.90 7.35 14.70
N ARG A 527 -15.88 7.85 13.93
CA ARG A 527 -17.08 8.52 14.45
C ARG A 527 -17.75 7.66 15.53
N ARG A 528 -18.13 8.26 16.66
CA ARG A 528 -18.91 7.61 17.72
C ARG A 528 -20.22 8.33 17.99
N PRO A 529 -21.34 7.62 17.91
CA PRO A 529 -22.42 7.74 18.88
C PRO A 529 -22.11 6.82 20.08
N GLY A 530 -21.99 7.37 21.29
CA GLY A 530 -22.08 6.57 22.52
C GLY A 530 -20.79 5.92 23.08
N GLY A 531 -19.60 6.31 22.62
CA GLY A 531 -18.40 6.19 23.47
C GLY A 531 -17.77 4.80 23.68
N ASN A 532 -18.17 3.75 22.96
CA ASN A 532 -17.41 2.47 22.92
C ASN A 532 -16.60 2.32 21.62
N PHE A 533 -15.39 1.76 21.71
CA PHE A 533 -14.61 1.35 20.53
C PHE A 533 -15.32 0.17 19.83
N PRO A 534 -15.39 0.12 18.49
CA PRO A 534 -15.77 -1.09 17.77
C PRO A 534 -14.84 -2.25 18.19
N GLY A 535 -15.42 -3.37 18.62
CA GLY A 535 -14.66 -4.52 19.11
C GLY A 535 -14.41 -4.57 20.63
N ARG A 536 -15.05 -3.71 21.44
CA ARG A 536 -15.18 -4.02 22.88
C ARG A 536 -16.18 -5.18 23.01
N GLY A 537 -15.70 -6.38 23.32
CA GLY A 537 -16.55 -7.47 23.80
C GLY A 537 -17.41 -7.02 25.00
N PRO A 538 -18.49 -7.74 25.35
CA PRO A 538 -19.43 -7.32 26.38
C PRO A 538 -18.68 -6.94 27.66
N ASN A 539 -19.09 -5.82 28.26
CA ASN A 539 -18.53 -5.35 29.53
C ASN A 539 -18.56 -6.48 30.58
N PRO A 540 -17.63 -6.49 31.54
CA PRO A 540 -17.72 -7.37 32.70
C PRO A 540 -19.12 -7.24 33.35
N PRO A 541 -19.66 -8.31 33.96
CA PRO A 541 -21.01 -8.28 34.50
C PRO A 541 -21.17 -7.15 35.54
N GLY A 542 -22.04 -6.17 35.27
CA GLY A 542 -22.39 -5.09 36.22
C GLY A 542 -22.38 -3.65 35.72
N GLY A 543 -22.06 -3.37 34.44
CA GLY A 543 -22.19 -2.02 33.87
C GLY A 543 -23.63 -1.69 33.43
N PRO A 544 -24.09 -0.42 33.54
CA PRO A 544 -25.43 -0.05 33.12
C PRO A 544 -25.61 -0.24 31.61
N THR A 545 -26.57 -1.07 31.23
CA THR A 545 -27.03 -1.29 29.86
C THR A 545 -27.86 -0.09 29.41
N GLN A 546 -27.31 0.77 28.54
CA GLN A 546 -28.14 1.65 27.72
C GLN A 546 -28.47 0.92 26.40
N PRO A 547 -29.73 0.92 25.95
CA PRO A 547 -30.11 0.33 24.68
C PRO A 547 -29.51 1.15 23.51
N PRO A 548 -29.03 0.51 22.43
CA PRO A 548 -28.51 1.23 21.28
C PRO A 548 -29.64 1.98 20.58
N ILE A 549 -29.51 3.30 20.49
CA ILE A 549 -30.32 4.12 19.59
C ILE A 549 -29.73 3.93 18.20
N HIS A 550 -30.31 3.04 17.42
CA HIS A 550 -29.96 2.90 16.00
C HIS A 550 -30.51 4.10 15.24
N SER A 551 -29.62 5.01 14.83
CA SER A 551 -29.90 5.88 13.70
C SER A 551 -29.49 5.14 12.43
N LEU A 552 -30.39 5.05 11.46
CA LEU A 552 -30.20 4.33 10.19
C LEU A 552 -29.24 5.06 9.21
N GLU A 553 -28.42 6.00 9.71
CA GLU A 553 -27.44 6.78 8.95
C GLU A 553 -26.01 6.68 9.53
N ASP A 554 -25.75 5.76 10.47
CA ASP A 554 -24.39 5.47 10.94
C ASP A 554 -23.60 4.77 9.83
N THR A 555 -22.86 5.54 9.05
CA THR A 555 -21.90 5.04 8.07
C THR A 555 -20.87 4.17 8.78
N ASN A 556 -20.71 2.90 8.38
CA ASN A 556 -19.67 2.00 8.86
C ASN A 556 -18.27 2.45 8.36
N ASP A 557 -17.88 3.71 8.60
CA ASP A 557 -16.61 4.31 8.17
C ASP A 557 -15.40 3.57 8.76
N TRP A 558 -15.61 2.86 9.87
CA TRP A 558 -14.60 2.00 10.48
C TRP A 558 -14.44 0.64 9.78
N GLU A 559 -15.43 0.17 9.01
CA GLU A 559 -15.31 -1.02 8.15
C GLU A 559 -14.89 -0.65 6.74
N LYS A 560 -15.52 0.38 6.15
CA LYS A 560 -15.33 0.83 4.76
C LYS A 560 -15.12 2.35 4.69
N PRO A 561 -13.98 2.87 5.16
CA PRO A 561 -13.68 4.29 5.24
C PRO A 561 -13.79 4.93 3.86
N GLN A 562 -14.49 6.06 3.81
CA GLN A 562 -14.65 6.86 2.60
C GLN A 562 -13.78 8.12 2.69
N PRO A 563 -13.10 8.51 1.59
CA PRO A 563 -12.27 9.70 1.58
C PRO A 563 -13.15 10.95 1.68
N ARG A 564 -12.71 11.91 2.50
CA ARG A 564 -13.34 13.23 2.63
C ARG A 564 -12.29 14.32 2.79
N CYS A 565 -12.61 15.52 2.33
CA CYS A 565 -11.78 16.69 2.60
C CYS A 565 -11.99 17.13 4.05
N ILE A 566 -10.89 17.36 4.77
CA ILE A 566 -10.92 17.94 6.11
C ILE A 566 -9.96 19.14 6.19
N ARG A 567 -10.27 20.09 7.06
CA ARG A 567 -9.53 21.34 7.22
C ARG A 567 -8.19 21.15 7.92
N LYS A 568 -7.16 21.83 7.41
CA LYS A 568 -5.82 22.01 7.98
C LYS A 568 -5.73 23.20 8.94
N ILE A 569 -6.72 24.08 8.89
CA ILE A 569 -6.75 25.30 9.69
C ILE A 569 -8.10 25.41 10.39
N GLU A 570 -8.11 26.16 11.49
CA GLU A 570 -9.31 26.35 12.28
C GLU A 570 -10.49 26.95 11.48
N PRO A 571 -11.74 26.60 11.85
CA PRO A 571 -12.08 25.51 12.77
C PRO A 571 -11.75 24.14 12.16
N PHE A 572 -11.07 23.27 12.91
CA PHE A 572 -10.80 21.91 12.47
C PHE A 572 -12.11 21.12 12.39
N ASP A 573 -12.23 20.23 11.40
CA ASP A 573 -13.34 19.29 11.32
C ASP A 573 -13.23 18.22 12.40
N ASP A 574 -14.37 17.72 12.87
CA ASP A 574 -14.40 16.52 13.72
C ASP A 574 -13.94 15.31 12.89
N MET A 575 -12.84 14.68 13.33
CA MET A 575 -12.15 13.57 12.65
C MET A 575 -12.89 12.24 12.75
#